data_AF-R4LF62-F1
#
_entry.id   AF-R4LF62-F1
#
_cell.length_a   1.000
_cell.length_b   1.000
_cell.length_c   1.000
_cell.angle_alpha   90.00
_cell.angle_beta   90.00
_cell.angle_gamma   90.00
#
_symmetry.space_group_name_H-M   'P 1'
#
loop_
_entity.id
_entity.type
_entity.pdbx_description
1 polymer ?
#
loop_
_entity_poly.entity_id
_entity_poly.type
_entity_poly.pdbx_seq_one_letter_code
_entity_poly.pdbx_strand_id
1 'polypeptide(L)'
;MTKTLYWIADTTGAKAIVEGADERDTWTKVRGWAETTEPVAGELVWMQHEEHGGRAQFDARVVPDWEHLGWNVSSPPEPVDLTKDPTLVDQPPAEAEPVAAKPVKRAASGADKE
;
A
#
# COMPACT_ATOMS: atom_id res chain seq x y z
N MET A 1 -29.30 12.30 -8.15
CA MET A 1 -28.68 11.92 -9.44
C MET A 1 -27.58 10.93 -9.10
N THR A 2 -27.72 9.66 -9.48
CA THR A 2 -26.68 8.65 -9.26
C THR A 2 -25.49 9.01 -10.14
N LYS A 3 -24.33 9.29 -9.54
CA LYS A 3 -23.11 9.56 -10.32
C LYS A 3 -22.61 8.24 -10.90
N THR A 4 -22.15 8.27 -12.15
CA THR A 4 -21.54 7.09 -12.80
C THR A 4 -20.21 6.78 -12.12
N LEU A 5 -20.02 5.52 -11.72
CA LEU A 5 -18.77 5.04 -11.14
C LEU A 5 -17.81 4.60 -12.24
N TYR A 6 -16.54 4.97 -12.12
CA TYR A 6 -15.49 4.59 -13.05
C TYR A 6 -14.35 3.90 -12.31
N TRP A 7 -13.84 2.82 -12.90
CA TRP A 7 -12.66 2.13 -12.40
C TRP A 7 -11.39 2.73 -13.00
N ILE A 8 -10.41 2.98 -12.13
CA ILE A 8 -9.08 3.44 -12.50
C ILE A 8 -8.02 2.59 -11.82
N ALA A 9 -6.84 2.46 -12.42
CA ALA A 9 -5.70 1.72 -11.90
C ALA A 9 -4.51 2.65 -11.68
N ASP A 10 -3.79 2.44 -10.59
CA ASP A 10 -2.50 3.06 -10.34
C ASP A 10 -1.39 2.41 -11.20
N THR A 11 -0.22 3.05 -11.26
CA THR A 11 1.01 2.52 -11.85
C THR A 11 1.41 1.11 -11.37
N THR A 12 1.01 0.73 -10.16
CA THR A 12 1.23 -0.59 -9.56
C THR A 12 0.19 -1.64 -9.98
N GLY A 13 -0.85 -1.25 -10.70
CA GLY A 13 -1.96 -2.11 -11.12
C GLY A 13 -3.10 -2.23 -10.11
N ALA A 14 -3.01 -1.56 -8.96
CA ALA A 14 -4.09 -1.53 -7.96
C ALA A 14 -5.25 -0.65 -8.45
N LYS A 15 -6.47 -1.18 -8.37
CA LYS A 15 -7.69 -0.53 -8.86
C LYS A 15 -8.41 0.25 -7.76
N ALA A 16 -9.06 1.34 -8.15
CA ALA A 16 -9.87 2.19 -7.28
C ALA A 16 -11.09 2.70 -8.05
N ILE A 17 -12.08 3.23 -7.33
CA ILE A 17 -13.33 3.72 -7.92
C ILE A 17 -13.48 5.24 -7.75
N VAL A 18 -13.92 5.93 -8.79
CA VAL A 18 -14.15 7.38 -8.77
C VAL A 18 -15.55 7.71 -9.25
N GLU A 19 -16.12 8.77 -8.68
CA GLU A 19 -17.49 9.19 -8.97
C GLU A 19 -17.53 10.30 -10.03
N GLY A 20 -17.99 9.97 -11.23
CA GLY A 20 -18.19 10.92 -12.31
C GLY A 20 -16.98 11.05 -13.25
N ALA A 21 -17.28 11.56 -14.45
CA ALA A 21 -16.29 11.68 -15.52
C ALA A 21 -15.20 12.71 -15.20
N ASP A 22 -15.54 13.78 -14.47
CA ASP A 22 -14.61 14.85 -14.08
C ASP A 22 -13.51 14.36 -13.12
N GLU A 23 -13.86 13.56 -12.12
CA GLU A 23 -12.88 12.95 -11.21
C GLU A 23 -12.00 11.94 -11.97
N ARG A 24 -12.61 11.07 -12.77
CA ARG A 24 -11.88 10.14 -13.62
C ARG A 24 -10.84 10.86 -14.49
N ASP A 25 -11.23 11.93 -15.17
CA ASP A 25 -10.36 12.71 -16.05
C ASP A 25 -9.21 13.38 -15.26
N THR A 26 -9.50 13.88 -14.07
CA THR A 26 -8.50 14.46 -13.17
C THR A 26 -7.46 13.42 -12.76
N TRP A 27 -7.92 12.24 -12.32
CA TRP A 27 -7.03 11.17 -11.89
C TRP A 27 -6.19 10.62 -13.04
N THR A 28 -6.77 10.47 -14.22
CA THR A 28 -6.08 9.85 -15.36
C THR A 28 -5.14 10.81 -16.09
N LYS A 29 -5.53 12.08 -16.25
CA LYS A 29 -4.69 13.07 -16.98
C LYS A 29 -3.67 13.77 -16.11
N VAL A 30 -3.97 13.99 -14.82
CA VAL A 30 -3.11 14.80 -13.93
C VAL A 30 -2.34 13.95 -12.94
N ARG A 31 -2.95 12.89 -12.41
CA ARG A 31 -2.39 12.09 -11.30
C ARG A 31 -1.74 10.78 -11.74
N GLY A 32 -1.68 10.49 -13.05
CA GLY A 32 -0.96 9.34 -13.60
C GLY A 32 -1.68 7.99 -13.46
N TRP A 33 -2.98 8.00 -13.19
CA TRP A 33 -3.80 6.79 -13.17
C TRP A 33 -4.24 6.40 -14.60
N ALA A 34 -4.65 5.16 -14.79
CA ALA A 34 -5.18 4.68 -16.05
C ALA A 34 -6.64 4.27 -15.93
N GLU A 35 -7.47 4.57 -16.92
CA GLU A 35 -8.83 4.00 -16.98
C GLU A 35 -8.74 2.49 -17.13
N THR A 36 -9.60 1.79 -16.39
CA THR A 36 -9.63 0.32 -16.42
C THR A 36 -11.06 -0.18 -16.27
N THR A 37 -11.21 -1.50 -16.36
CA THR A 37 -12.47 -2.20 -16.09
C THR A 37 -12.51 -2.68 -14.65
N GLU A 38 -13.68 -3.15 -14.22
CA GLU A 38 -13.88 -3.78 -12.93
C GLU A 38 -12.75 -4.80 -12.59
N PRO A 39 -12.28 -4.82 -11.33
CA PRO A 39 -11.26 -5.77 -10.88
C PRO A 39 -11.70 -7.22 -11.03
N VAL A 40 -10.81 -8.05 -11.57
CA VAL A 40 -10.95 -9.52 -11.61
C VAL A 40 -10.10 -10.16 -10.53
N ALA A 41 -10.40 -11.44 -10.26
CA ALA A 41 -9.65 -12.25 -9.32
C ALA A 41 -8.12 -12.21 -9.55
N GLY A 42 -7.35 -11.86 -8.52
CA GLY A 42 -5.89 -11.68 -8.64
C GLY A 42 -5.43 -10.23 -8.77
N GLU A 43 -6.35 -9.30 -9.01
CA GLU A 43 -6.04 -7.87 -9.01
C GLU A 43 -6.26 -7.27 -7.62
N LEU A 44 -5.46 -6.25 -7.30
CA LEU A 44 -5.56 -5.53 -6.04
C LEU A 44 -6.56 -4.38 -6.17
N VAL A 45 -7.32 -4.12 -5.11
CA VAL A 45 -8.34 -3.09 -5.02
C VAL A 45 -8.10 -2.25 -3.77
N TRP A 46 -8.10 -0.94 -3.92
CA TRP A 46 -8.08 -0.01 -2.81
C TRP A 46 -9.42 -0.02 -2.08
N MET A 47 -9.38 -0.32 -0.79
CA MET A 47 -10.52 -0.27 0.10
C MET A 47 -10.26 0.64 1.29
N GLN A 48 -11.33 1.23 1.83
CA GLN A 48 -11.31 2.09 3.01
C GLN A 48 -12.30 1.57 4.05
N HIS A 49 -11.86 1.47 5.30
CA HIS A 49 -12.73 1.12 6.40
C HIS A 49 -13.61 2.31 6.83
N GLU A 50 -14.90 2.07 7.03
CA GLU A 50 -15.88 3.13 7.35
C GLU A 50 -15.64 3.78 8.72
N GLU A 51 -15.32 2.99 9.75
CA GLU A 51 -15.20 3.49 11.13
C GLU A 51 -13.93 4.34 11.37
N HIS A 52 -12.76 3.85 10.93
CA HIS A 52 -11.47 4.50 11.23
C HIS A 52 -10.82 5.15 10.01
N GLY A 53 -11.44 5.06 8.83
CA GLY A 53 -10.93 5.67 7.59
C GLY A 53 -9.65 5.05 7.04
N GLY A 54 -9.18 3.95 7.64
CA GLY A 54 -7.97 3.25 7.23
C GLY A 54 -8.07 2.76 5.80
N ARG A 55 -6.97 2.85 5.04
CA ARG A 55 -6.92 2.45 3.62
C ARG A 55 -5.93 1.32 3.42
N ALA A 56 -6.34 0.30 2.66
CA ALA A 56 -5.51 -0.85 2.35
C ALA A 56 -5.87 -1.41 0.97
N GLN A 57 -4.99 -2.25 0.43
CA GLN A 57 -5.21 -2.97 -0.82
C GLN A 57 -5.57 -4.43 -0.53
N PHE A 58 -6.63 -4.93 -1.16
CA PHE A 58 -7.07 -6.31 -1.03
C PHE A 58 -7.24 -6.96 -2.40
N ASP A 59 -7.10 -8.29 -2.48
CA ASP A 59 -7.43 -9.01 -3.70
C ASP A 59 -8.93 -8.89 -4.00
N ALA A 60 -9.28 -8.66 -5.25
CA ALA A 60 -10.66 -8.53 -5.71
C ALA A 60 -11.58 -9.68 -5.25
N ARG A 61 -11.04 -10.90 -5.09
CA ARG A 61 -11.79 -12.08 -4.62
C ARG A 61 -12.30 -11.97 -3.20
N VAL A 62 -11.56 -11.27 -2.33
CA VAL A 62 -11.88 -11.16 -0.90
C VAL A 62 -12.57 -9.85 -0.55
N VAL A 63 -12.72 -8.94 -1.52
CA VAL A 63 -13.50 -7.70 -1.38
C VAL A 63 -14.86 -7.95 -0.70
N PRO A 64 -15.72 -8.90 -1.16
CA PRO A 64 -17.02 -9.11 -0.53
C PRO A 64 -16.92 -9.56 0.94
N ASP A 65 -15.87 -10.32 1.32
CA ASP A 65 -15.65 -10.71 2.71
C ASP A 65 -15.29 -9.49 3.58
N TRP A 66 -14.49 -8.55 3.05
CA TRP A 66 -14.10 -7.33 3.75
C TRP A 66 -15.21 -6.27 3.78
N GLU A 67 -16.09 -6.23 2.79
CA GLU A 67 -17.29 -5.37 2.78
C GLU A 67 -18.20 -5.63 3.97
N HIS A 68 -18.38 -6.89 4.37
CA HIS A 68 -19.13 -7.24 5.57
C HIS A 68 -18.44 -6.81 6.88
N LEU A 69 -17.15 -6.51 6.84
CA LEU A 69 -16.35 -6.02 7.97
C LEU A 69 -16.21 -4.49 7.95
N GLY A 70 -16.94 -3.80 7.08
CA GLY A 70 -16.98 -2.34 6.99
C GLY A 70 -15.89 -1.72 6.11
N TRP A 71 -15.21 -2.52 5.29
CA TRP A 71 -14.31 -2.02 4.26
C TRP A 71 -15.06 -1.81 2.95
N ASN A 72 -15.06 -0.61 2.43
CA ASN A 72 -15.71 -0.30 1.15
C ASN A 72 -14.66 0.01 0.10
N VAL A 73 -14.97 -0.27 -1.18
CA VAL A 73 -14.11 0.17 -2.29
C VAL A 73 -13.94 1.69 -2.20
N SER A 74 -12.69 2.13 -2.21
CA SER A 74 -12.33 3.52 -1.98
C SER A 74 -11.92 4.22 -3.26
N SER A 75 -12.06 5.55 -3.24
CA SER A 75 -11.32 6.43 -4.13
C SER A 75 -9.82 6.23 -3.98
N PRO A 76 -9.06 6.44 -5.07
CA PRO A 76 -7.60 6.40 -5.07
C PRO A 76 -7.00 7.21 -3.90
N PRO A 77 -5.91 6.74 -3.27
CA PRO A 77 -5.15 7.58 -2.35
C PRO A 77 -4.53 8.76 -3.09
N GLU A 78 -4.50 9.93 -2.45
CA GLU A 78 -3.74 11.05 -2.99
C GLU A 78 -2.26 10.66 -3.08
N PRO A 79 -1.57 10.98 -4.19
CA PRO A 79 -0.15 10.73 -4.28
C PRO A 79 0.55 11.50 -3.16
N VAL A 80 1.39 10.79 -2.42
CA VAL A 80 2.24 11.40 -1.39
C VAL A 80 3.13 12.41 -2.11
N ASP A 81 2.95 13.70 -1.80
CA ASP A 81 3.77 14.78 -2.35
C ASP A 81 5.16 14.70 -1.71
N LEU A 82 6.06 13.90 -2.30
CA LEU A 82 7.44 13.72 -1.84
C LEU A 82 8.24 15.04 -1.81
N THR A 83 7.76 16.09 -2.48
CA THR A 83 8.34 17.44 -2.47
C THR A 83 7.93 18.29 -1.27
N LYS A 84 6.91 17.87 -0.52
CA LYS A 84 6.45 18.51 0.73
C LYS A 84 6.91 17.77 1.98
N ASP A 85 7.84 16.81 1.83
CA ASP A 85 8.43 16.06 2.92
C ASP A 85 9.79 16.70 3.31
N PRO A 86 9.85 17.61 4.30
CA PRO A 86 11.11 18.22 4.74
C PRO A 86 12.06 17.20 5.41
N THR A 87 11.64 15.95 5.60
CA THR A 87 12.45 14.87 6.18
C THR A 87 13.33 14.14 5.16
N LEU A 88 13.25 14.48 3.86
CA LEU A 88 14.18 13.98 2.84
C LEU A 88 15.41 14.88 2.63
N VAL A 89 15.64 15.85 3.52
CA VAL A 89 16.94 16.54 3.60
C VAL A 89 17.83 15.70 4.51
N ASP A 90 18.65 14.85 3.88
CA ASP A 90 19.84 14.23 4.45
C ASP A 90 19.59 13.60 5.85
N GLN A 91 18.95 12.43 5.88
CA GLN A 91 19.32 11.50 6.94
C GLN A 91 20.79 11.14 6.68
N PRO A 92 21.75 11.50 7.57
CA PRO A 92 23.06 10.89 7.49
C PRO A 92 22.83 9.37 7.54
N PRO A 93 23.62 8.58 6.79
CA PRO A 93 23.46 7.14 6.77
C PRO A 93 23.40 6.67 8.22
N ALA A 94 22.29 6.01 8.58
CA ALA A 94 22.22 5.28 9.83
C ALA A 94 23.45 4.40 9.85
N GLU A 95 24.39 4.76 10.72
CA GLU A 95 25.58 4.02 11.02
C GLU A 95 25.11 2.59 11.21
N ALA A 96 25.56 1.70 10.32
CA ALA A 96 25.25 0.30 10.41
C ALA A 96 25.81 -0.17 11.75
N GLU A 97 24.98 -0.22 12.78
CA GLU A 97 25.30 -1.02 13.96
C GLU A 97 25.47 -2.44 13.42
N PRO A 98 26.69 -3.01 13.45
CA PRO A 98 26.86 -4.38 13.02
C PRO A 98 25.97 -5.21 13.92
N VAL A 99 25.06 -5.96 13.31
CA VAL A 99 24.27 -6.98 14.00
C VAL A 99 25.30 -7.94 14.62
N ALA A 100 25.66 -7.69 15.87
CA ALA A 100 26.56 -8.53 16.61
C ALA A 100 25.84 -9.86 16.79
N ALA A 101 26.18 -10.81 15.92
CA ALA A 101 25.85 -12.21 16.05
C ALA A 101 26.18 -12.62 17.50
N LYS A 102 25.16 -12.83 18.33
CA LYS A 102 25.36 -13.42 19.65
C LYS A 102 25.93 -14.83 19.41
N PRO A 103 27.18 -15.12 19.82
CA PRO A 103 27.74 -16.43 19.61
C PRO A 103 27.06 -17.41 20.55
N VAL A 104 26.59 -18.53 19.99
CA VAL A 104 26.22 -19.75 20.71
C VAL A 104 27.45 -20.21 21.50
N LYS A 105 27.45 -19.99 22.81
CA LYS A 105 28.42 -20.65 23.72
C LYS A 105 28.00 -22.11 23.89
N ARG A 106 28.48 -22.99 23.01
CA ARG A 106 28.74 -24.39 23.37
C ARG A 106 30.09 -24.41 24.08
N ALA A 107 30.06 -24.68 25.39
CA ALA A 107 31.26 -24.94 26.17
C ALA A 107 31.87 -26.28 25.73
N ALA A 108 33.00 -26.22 25.04
CA ALA A 108 33.99 -27.29 25.00
C ALA A 108 35.25 -26.69 25.64
N SER A 109 35.51 -27.05 26.89
CA SER A 109 36.77 -26.75 27.57
C SER A 109 37.85 -27.67 27.00
N GLY A 110 38.94 -27.09 26.53
CA GLY A 110 40.07 -27.80 25.95
C GLY A 110 40.96 -28.50 26.98
N ALA A 111 41.52 -29.63 26.52
CA ALA A 111 42.93 -30.05 26.58
C ALA A 111 43.79 -29.84 27.85
N ASP A 112 44.16 -30.98 28.45
CA ASP A 112 45.53 -31.53 28.59
C ASP A 112 46.52 -30.96 29.64
N LYS A 113 47.11 -31.93 30.40
CA LYS A 113 48.35 -31.95 31.20
C LYS A 113 48.39 -31.42 32.64
N GLU A 114 48.51 -32.38 33.57
CA GLU A 114 49.72 -32.60 34.38
C GLU A 114 50.07 -34.10 34.40
#